data_AF-A0A850S9I4-F1
#
_entry.id   AF-A0A850S9I4-F1
#
_cell.length_a   1.000
_cell.length_b   1.000
_cell.length_c   1.000
_cell.angle_alpha   90.00
_cell.angle_beta   90.00
_cell.angle_gamma   90.00
#
_symmetry.space_group_name_H-M   'P 1'
#
loop_
_entity.id
_entity.type
_entity.pdbx_description
1 polymer ?
#
loop_
_entity_poly.entity_id
_entity_poly.type
_entity_poly.pdbx_seq_one_letter_code
_entity_poly.pdbx_strand_id
1 'polypeptide(L)'
;MKKKHAKAKARAAGKTKTAKKARSVLRVHKARPSAGVKKVVRIMGQGQFYVDAATVKKLNAIDDSLVELVASEKADDGKFREMLAELIHVAAKRGKPVERGEIVRSDIILPSADLPVDEAKKLFMGEGVIPN
;
A
#
# COMPACT_ATOMS: atom_id res chain seq x y z
N MET A 1 37.23 -58.11 -0.65
CA MET A 1 36.48 -59.13 0.12
C MET A 1 36.60 -58.81 1.62
N LYS A 2 35.55 -58.27 2.25
CA LYS A 2 34.65 -58.97 3.19
C LYS A 2 35.32 -59.45 4.51
N LYS A 3 35.11 -58.74 5.62
CA LYS A 3 34.35 -59.18 6.84
C LYS A 3 34.79 -58.34 8.06
N LYS A 4 33.90 -57.51 8.61
CA LYS A 4 32.91 -57.79 9.68
C LYS A 4 33.50 -57.58 11.09
N HIS A 5 33.17 -56.44 11.70
CA HIS A 5 32.75 -56.44 13.10
C HIS A 5 31.37 -55.80 13.18
N ALA A 6 30.39 -56.65 13.42
CA ALA A 6 29.04 -56.29 13.82
C ALA A 6 28.90 -56.70 15.29
N LYS A 7 28.35 -55.80 16.11
CA LYS A 7 27.60 -56.21 17.30
C LYS A 7 26.42 -55.24 17.47
N ALA A 8 25.24 -55.81 17.25
CA ALA A 8 23.93 -55.31 17.66
C ALA A 8 23.88 -55.18 19.20
N LYS A 9 22.95 -54.47 19.86
CA LYS A 9 21.47 -54.56 19.84
C LYS A 9 21.02 -53.53 20.91
N ALA A 10 19.94 -52.76 20.78
CA ALA A 10 18.56 -53.09 21.15
C ALA A 10 17.70 -51.80 21.04
N ARG A 11 16.54 -51.79 20.35
CA ARG A 11 15.15 -51.76 20.91
C ARG A 11 14.89 -50.65 21.94
N ALA A 12 13.79 -49.90 21.98
CA ALA A 12 12.58 -49.75 21.15
C ALA A 12 11.82 -48.48 21.61
N ALA A 13 11.04 -47.90 20.69
CA ALA A 13 9.77 -47.18 20.83
C ALA A 13 9.46 -46.28 22.05
N GLY A 14 9.16 -45.00 21.76
CA GLY A 14 8.43 -44.08 22.63
C GLY A 14 8.00 -42.82 21.89
N LYS A 15 6.70 -42.73 21.56
CA LYS A 15 6.02 -41.70 20.76
C LYS A 15 6.07 -40.31 21.42
N THR A 16 6.32 -39.26 20.65
CA THR A 16 5.59 -37.98 20.80
C THR A 16 5.12 -37.46 19.44
N LYS A 17 3.80 -37.44 19.33
CA LYS A 17 3.02 -36.81 18.27
C LYS A 17 3.12 -35.29 18.47
N THR A 18 3.30 -34.50 17.42
CA THR A 18 2.41 -33.35 17.13
C THR A 18 2.56 -33.00 15.65
N ALA A 19 1.68 -33.56 14.83
CA ALA A 19 1.29 -32.90 13.58
C ALA A 19 0.35 -31.75 13.96
N LYS A 20 0.67 -30.52 13.54
CA LYS A 20 -0.36 -29.49 13.38
C LYS A 20 -0.16 -28.77 12.05
N LYS A 21 -1.13 -29.05 11.19
CA LYS A 21 -1.37 -28.54 9.84
C LYS A 21 -1.97 -27.13 9.90
N ALA A 22 -1.91 -26.45 8.75
CA ALA A 22 -2.59 -25.21 8.34
C ALA A 22 -1.84 -23.92 8.70
N ARG A 23 -1.56 -23.02 7.76
CA ARG A 23 -2.49 -22.43 6.78
C ARG A 23 -1.75 -21.94 5.54
N SER A 24 -2.19 -22.37 4.36
CA SER A 24 -2.01 -21.64 3.10
C SER A 24 -2.87 -20.38 3.14
N VAL A 25 -2.27 -19.20 3.17
CA VAL A 25 -2.97 -17.94 2.85
C VAL A 25 -2.05 -17.09 1.98
N LEU A 26 -2.48 -17.00 0.72
CA LEU A 26 -2.29 -15.93 -0.26
C LEU A 26 -0.99 -15.10 -0.25
N ARG A 27 -0.32 -15.15 -1.41
CA ARG A 27 0.45 -14.06 -2.02
C ARG A 27 -0.08 -12.69 -1.58
N VAL A 28 0.79 -11.88 -0.96
CA VAL A 28 0.80 -10.43 -1.17
C VAL A 28 2.18 -10.07 -1.70
N HIS A 29 2.15 -9.33 -2.79
CA HIS A 29 3.25 -9.12 -3.71
C HIS A 29 4.49 -8.55 -3.02
N LYS A 30 5.60 -9.30 -3.05
CA LYS A 30 6.93 -8.70 -3.03
C LYS A 30 7.01 -7.83 -4.28
N ALA A 31 6.67 -6.56 -4.14
CA ALA A 31 6.71 -5.59 -5.21
C ALA A 31 8.12 -5.63 -5.80
N ARG A 32 8.25 -6.25 -6.98
CA ARG A 32 9.40 -6.01 -7.85
C ARG A 32 9.52 -4.49 -7.98
N PRO A 33 10.70 -3.89 -7.85
CA PRO A 33 10.88 -2.52 -8.27
C PRO A 33 10.67 -2.50 -9.78
N SER A 34 9.43 -2.27 -10.20
CA SER A 34 9.11 -1.95 -11.58
C SER A 34 9.87 -0.67 -11.88
N ALA A 35 10.85 -0.79 -12.77
CA ALA A 35 11.56 0.34 -13.32
C ALA A 35 10.52 1.27 -13.99
N GLY A 36 10.21 2.37 -13.31
CA GLY A 36 9.86 3.64 -13.93
C GLY A 36 8.48 3.82 -14.57
N VAL A 37 7.39 3.24 -14.05
CA VAL A 37 6.06 3.76 -14.43
C VAL A 37 5.86 5.09 -13.70
N LYS A 38 6.01 6.19 -14.44
CA LYS A 38 5.60 7.52 -13.98
C LYS A 38 4.08 7.58 -14.06
N LYS A 39 3.42 7.79 -12.93
CA LYS A 39 1.97 8.01 -12.86
C LYS A 39 1.70 9.51 -12.88
N VAL A 40 0.56 9.92 -13.43
CA VAL A 40 0.12 11.31 -13.39
C VAL A 40 -0.94 11.48 -12.30
N VAL A 41 -0.63 12.27 -11.29
CA VAL A 41 -1.54 12.64 -10.20
C VAL A 41 -2.09 14.03 -10.49
N ARG A 42 -3.41 14.17 -10.52
CA ARG A 42 -4.09 15.46 -10.59
C ARG A 42 -4.53 15.88 -9.20
N ILE A 43 -4.09 17.04 -8.74
CA ILE A 43 -4.59 17.66 -7.52
C ILE A 43 -5.57 18.75 -7.94
N MET A 44 -6.82 18.66 -7.48
CA MET A 44 -7.84 19.67 -7.77
C MET A 44 -7.36 21.05 -7.29
N GLY A 45 -7.40 22.05 -8.18
CA GLY A 45 -6.92 23.40 -7.90
C GLY A 45 -5.41 23.63 -8.04
N GLN A 46 -4.57 22.58 -8.06
CA GLN A 46 -3.11 22.72 -8.15
C GLN A 46 -2.50 22.20 -9.48
N GLY A 47 -3.24 21.39 -10.24
CA GLY A 47 -2.81 20.91 -11.56
C GLY A 47 -2.38 19.45 -11.55
N GLN A 48 -1.48 19.09 -12.47
CA GLN A 48 -1.03 17.70 -12.67
C GLN A 48 0.46 17.55 -12.33
N PHE A 49 0.81 16.39 -11.77
CA PHE A 49 2.15 16.07 -11.31
C PHE A 49 2.55 14.66 -11.75
N TYR A 50 3.74 14.52 -12.30
CA TYR A 50 4.39 13.24 -12.52
C TYR A 50 4.98 12.70 -11.23
N VAL A 51 4.53 11.53 -10.80
CA VAL A 51 5.05 10.84 -9.62
C VAL A 51 5.71 9.53 -10.04
N ASP A 52 6.84 9.22 -9.41
CA ASP A 52 7.54 7.95 -9.60
C ASP A 52 6.91 6.83 -8.75
N ALA A 53 7.22 5.58 -9.08
CA ALA A 53 6.67 4.42 -8.38
C ALA A 53 6.97 4.40 -6.86
N ALA A 54 8.09 4.97 -6.39
CA ALA A 54 8.36 5.06 -4.96
C ALA A 54 7.51 6.13 -4.29
N THR A 55 7.17 7.21 -5.00
CA THR A 55 6.20 8.21 -4.54
C THR A 55 4.79 7.65 -4.52
N VAL A 56 4.36 6.93 -5.56
CA VAL A 56 3.04 6.26 -5.60
C VAL A 56 2.87 5.33 -4.39
N LYS A 57 3.88 4.51 -4.06
CA LYS A 57 3.84 3.65 -2.86
C LYS A 57 3.64 4.42 -1.55
N LYS A 58 4.23 5.62 -1.43
CA LYS A 58 4.03 6.47 -0.25
C LYS A 58 2.64 7.06 -0.22
N LEU A 59 2.14 7.51 -1.36
CA LEU A 59 0.77 8.01 -1.48
C LEU A 59 -0.24 6.92 -1.12
N ASN A 60 -0.03 5.69 -1.61
CA ASN A 60 -0.87 4.53 -1.25
C ASN A 60 -0.90 4.28 0.25
N ALA A 61 0.25 4.32 0.92
CA ALA A 61 0.29 4.09 2.37
C ALA A 61 -0.49 5.16 3.17
N ILE A 62 -0.47 6.42 2.71
CA ILE A 62 -1.24 7.50 3.35
C ILE A 62 -2.74 7.34 3.02
N ASP A 63 -3.07 6.98 1.78
CA ASP A 63 -4.43 6.69 1.31
C ASP A 63 -5.07 5.54 2.09
N ASP A 64 -4.38 4.41 2.22
CA ASP A 64 -4.80 3.27 3.04
C ASP A 64 -5.11 3.71 4.48
N SER A 65 -4.25 4.57 5.05
CA SER A 65 -4.45 5.09 6.40
C SER A 65 -5.64 6.07 6.50
N LEU A 66 -5.92 6.84 5.44
CA LEU A 66 -7.12 7.69 5.34
C LEU A 66 -8.38 6.83 5.26
N VAL A 67 -8.39 5.77 4.44
CA VAL A 67 -9.49 4.81 4.33
C VAL A 67 -9.77 4.17 5.70
N GLU A 68 -8.75 3.70 6.41
CA GLU A 68 -8.87 3.14 7.76
C GLU A 68 -9.43 4.17 8.76
N LEU A 69 -8.97 5.42 8.68
CA LEU A 69 -9.46 6.50 9.53
C LEU A 69 -10.93 6.80 9.29
N VAL A 70 -11.39 6.79 8.04
CA VAL A 70 -12.79 7.02 7.68
C VAL A 70 -13.68 5.83 8.03
N ALA A 71 -13.15 4.61 7.93
CA ALA A 71 -13.85 3.39 8.33
C ALA A 71 -14.02 3.26 9.85
N SER A 72 -13.24 4.00 10.64
CA SER A 72 -13.35 4.02 12.10
C SER A 72 -14.58 4.80 12.57
N GLU A 73 -15.33 4.26 13.53
CA GLU A 73 -16.48 4.95 14.14
C GLU A 73 -16.10 6.23 14.92
N LYS A 74 -14.80 6.43 15.18
CA LYS A 74 -14.23 7.66 15.76
C LYS A 74 -13.41 8.45 14.74
N ALA A 75 -13.90 8.56 13.51
CA ALA A 75 -13.23 9.29 12.44
C ALA A 75 -13.10 10.78 12.79
N ASP A 76 -11.94 11.17 13.31
CA ASP A 76 -11.60 12.56 13.64
C ASP A 76 -11.42 13.39 12.36
N ASP A 77 -12.28 14.38 12.17
CA ASP A 77 -12.27 15.27 10.99
C ASP A 77 -10.97 16.07 10.89
N GLY A 78 -10.42 16.50 12.03
CA GLY A 78 -9.17 17.25 12.09
C GLY A 78 -8.01 16.39 11.60
N LYS A 79 -7.89 15.18 12.17
CA LYS A 79 -6.87 14.21 11.78
C LYS A 79 -6.99 13.81 10.30
N PHE A 80 -8.21 13.62 9.81
CA PHE A 80 -8.44 13.31 8.40
C PHE A 80 -7.94 14.44 7.51
N ARG A 81 -8.24 15.70 7.86
CA ARG A 81 -7.82 16.86 7.08
C ARG A 81 -6.30 17.04 7.10
N GLU A 82 -5.65 16.77 8.23
CA GLU A 82 -4.19 16.78 8.33
C GLU A 82 -3.56 15.72 7.42
N MET A 83 -4.07 14.49 7.46
CA MET A 83 -3.56 13.39 6.62
C MET A 83 -3.83 13.62 5.13
N LEU A 84 -4.99 14.18 4.76
CA LEU A 84 -5.29 14.56 3.38
C LEU A 84 -4.34 15.66 2.88
N ALA A 85 -4.10 16.67 3.71
CA ALA A 85 -3.14 17.72 3.40
C ALA A 85 -1.72 17.14 3.25
N GLU A 86 -1.33 16.17 4.07
CA GLU A 86 -0.06 15.45 3.94
C GLU A 86 0.02 14.67 2.61
N LEU A 87 -1.03 13.94 2.24
CA LEU A 87 -1.11 13.20 0.97
C LEU A 87 -0.86 14.14 -0.23
N ILE A 88 -1.58 15.27 -0.25
CA ILE A 88 -1.46 16.31 -1.28
C ILE A 88 -0.06 16.90 -1.27
N HIS A 89 0.48 17.21 -0.09
CA HIS A 89 1.81 17.79 0.05
C HIS A 89 2.90 16.83 -0.46
N VAL A 90 2.81 15.54 -0.17
CA VAL A 90 3.76 14.53 -0.66
C VAL A 90 3.69 14.43 -2.19
N ALA A 91 2.50 14.43 -2.77
CA ALA A 91 2.31 14.39 -4.22
C ALA A 91 2.90 15.63 -4.89
N ALA A 92 2.63 16.83 -4.37
CA ALA A 92 3.15 18.08 -4.92
C ALA A 92 4.67 18.24 -4.72
N LYS A 93 5.20 17.83 -3.56
CA LYS A 93 6.62 18.00 -3.20
C LYS A 93 7.55 17.00 -3.89
N ARG A 94 7.12 15.74 -4.03
CA ARG A 94 7.93 14.67 -4.64
C ARG A 94 7.60 14.48 -6.11
N GLY A 95 6.42 14.92 -6.54
CA GLY A 95 6.03 14.95 -7.94
C GLY A 95 6.72 16.08 -8.72
N LYS A 96 6.75 15.95 -10.03
CA LYS A 96 7.19 17.00 -10.95
C LYS A 96 5.96 17.63 -11.61
N PRO A 97 5.77 18.95 -11.55
CA PRO A 97 4.62 19.59 -12.19
C PRO A 97 4.65 19.32 -13.70
N VAL A 98 3.47 19.06 -14.27
CA VAL A 98 3.27 18.93 -15.71
C VAL A 98 3.25 20.34 -16.34
N GLU A 99 3.92 20.51 -17.48
CA GLU A 99 3.92 21.79 -18.18
C GLU A 99 2.54 22.15 -18.73
N ARG A 100 2.21 23.44 -18.75
CA ARG A 100 0.89 23.94 -19.18
C ARG A 100 0.53 23.57 -20.63
N GLY A 101 1.52 23.41 -21.50
CA GLY A 101 1.33 23.02 -22.90
C GLY A 101 1.18 21.51 -23.12
N GLU A 102 1.38 20.70 -22.09
CA GLU A 102 1.39 19.24 -22.21
C GLU A 102 0.01 18.66 -21.85
N ILE A 103 -0.61 17.96 -22.80
CA ILE A 103 -1.90 17.30 -22.59
C ILE A 103 -1.64 15.85 -22.20
N VAL A 104 -1.78 15.54 -20.91
CA VAL A 104 -1.66 14.19 -20.37
C VAL A 104 -2.94 13.75 -19.66
N ARG A 105 -3.19 12.44 -19.67
CA ARG A 105 -4.25 11.82 -18.87
C ARG A 105 -3.77 11.63 -17.44
N SER A 106 -4.65 11.91 -16.48
CA SER A 106 -4.40 11.66 -15.07
C SER A 106 -4.71 10.18 -14.76
N ASP A 107 -3.78 9.50 -14.10
CA ASP A 107 -4.00 8.16 -13.54
C ASP A 107 -4.74 8.22 -12.19
N ILE A 108 -4.53 9.31 -11.44
CA ILE A 108 -5.01 9.50 -10.06
C ILE A 108 -5.57 10.92 -9.95
N ILE A 109 -6.68 11.08 -9.22
CA ILE A 109 -7.29 12.38 -8.95
C ILE A 109 -7.42 12.55 -7.43
N LEU A 110 -6.69 13.51 -6.88
CA LEU A 110 -6.75 13.88 -5.47
C LEU A 110 -7.69 15.09 -5.27
N PRO A 111 -8.57 15.03 -4.26
CA PRO A 111 -9.38 16.19 -3.88
C PRO A 111 -8.50 17.33 -3.37
N SER A 112 -9.05 18.55 -3.33
CA SER A 112 -8.34 19.68 -2.69
C SER A 112 -8.39 19.53 -1.17
N ALA A 113 -7.41 20.11 -0.48
CA ALA A 113 -7.42 20.23 0.98
C ALA A 113 -8.56 21.15 1.48
N ASP A 114 -9.10 21.99 0.61
CA ASP A 114 -10.24 22.88 0.88
C ASP A 114 -11.60 22.18 0.74
N LEU A 115 -11.64 20.95 0.23
CA LEU A 115 -12.88 20.19 0.11
C LEU A 115 -13.46 19.91 1.51
N PRO A 116 -14.77 20.08 1.74
CA PRO A 116 -15.37 19.77 3.04
C PRO A 116 -15.10 18.33 3.43
N VAL A 117 -14.76 18.11 4.70
CA VAL A 117 -14.27 16.82 5.20
C VAL A 117 -15.26 15.70 4.92
N ASP A 118 -16.57 15.91 5.11
CA ASP A 118 -17.60 14.93 4.77
C ASP A 118 -17.58 14.48 3.30
N GLU A 119 -17.34 15.39 2.36
CA GLU A 119 -17.26 15.04 0.93
C GLU A 119 -15.94 14.35 0.62
N ALA A 120 -14.84 14.86 1.18
CA ALA A 120 -13.54 14.23 1.02
C ALA A 120 -13.58 12.79 1.55
N LYS A 121 -14.09 12.57 2.76
CA LYS A 121 -14.25 11.24 3.37
C LYS A 121 -15.00 10.27 2.46
N LYS A 122 -16.06 10.69 1.77
CA LYS A 122 -16.80 9.84 0.82
C LYS A 122 -15.92 9.31 -0.33
N LEU A 123 -14.87 10.03 -0.73
CA LEU A 123 -13.91 9.57 -1.73
C LEU A 123 -13.00 8.46 -1.21
N PHE A 124 -12.78 8.40 0.11
CA PHE A 124 -11.97 7.38 0.78
C PHE A 124 -12.84 6.31 1.48
N MET A 125 -14.17 6.36 1.34
CA MET A 125 -15.06 5.30 1.83
C MET A 125 -14.97 4.10 0.87
N GLY A 126 -14.12 3.12 1.19
CA GLY A 126 -13.99 1.88 0.41
C GLY A 126 -12.54 1.58 0.04
N GLU A 127 -12.21 1.73 -1.25
CA GLU A 127 -10.89 1.34 -1.79
C GLU A 127 -9.85 2.47 -1.78
N GLY A 128 -10.26 3.71 -1.46
CA GLY A 128 -9.38 4.89 -1.54
C GLY A 128 -9.35 5.52 -2.93
N VAL A 129 -8.46 6.50 -3.12
CA VAL A 129 -8.31 7.21 -4.41
C VAL A 129 -7.05 6.78 -5.19
N ILE A 130 -6.15 6.02 -4.55
CA ILE A 130 -4.92 5.52 -5.18
C ILE A 130 -5.16 4.07 -5.66
N PRO A 131 -5.01 3.79 -6.97
CA PRO A 131 -5.17 2.43 -7.49
C PRO A 131 -4.00 1.52 -7.09
N ASN A 132 -4.32 0.32 -6.62
CA ASN A 132 -3.38 -0.75 -6.22
C ASN A 132 -2.77 -1.54 -7.39
#